data_AF-A0AAP3Q1P7-F1
#
_entry.id   AF-A0AAP3Q1P7-F1
#
_cell.length_a   1.000
_cell.length_b   1.000
_cell.length_c   1.000
_cell.angle_alpha   90.00
_cell.angle_beta   90.00
_cell.angle_gamma   90.00
#
_symmetry.space_group_name_H-M   'P 1'
#
loop_
_entity.id
_entity.type
_entity.pdbx_description
1 polymer ?
#
loop_
_entity_poly.entity_id
_entity_poly.type
_entity_poly.pdbx_seq_one_letter_code
_entity_poly.pdbx_strand_id
1 'polypeptide(L)'
;MDDEIKKIVCMITELDDLAYATYKPIVEEICARKASESEVEYLLDYMVGICSSDRMLELFKCVCRKYIYLYPEMVTSEIYTYKSM
;
A
#
# COMPACT_ATOMS: atom_id res chain seq x y z
N MET A 1 16.21 17.04 23.67
CA MET A 1 16.75 16.73 22.33
C MET A 1 16.62 15.24 22.03
N ASP A 2 17.32 14.34 22.73
CA ASP A 2 17.15 12.87 22.53
C ASP A 2 15.74 12.35 22.84
N ASP A 3 15.12 12.79 23.94
CA ASP A 3 13.77 12.33 24.32
C ASP A 3 12.67 12.84 23.37
N GLU A 4 12.86 14.01 22.75
CA GLU A 4 11.94 14.53 21.74
C GLU A 4 12.05 13.75 20.43
N ILE A 5 13.28 13.43 20.00
CA ILE A 5 13.52 12.57 18.84
C ILE A 5 12.92 11.18 19.06
N LYS A 6 13.12 10.58 20.24
CA LYS A 6 12.50 9.29 20.60
C LYS A 6 10.97 9.34 20.55
N LYS A 7 10.37 10.42 21.04
CA LYS A 7 8.91 10.61 20.98
C LYS A 7 8.40 10.69 19.55
N ILE A 8 9.11 11.40 18.67
CA ILE A 8 8.76 11.50 17.25
C ILE A 8 8.87 10.12 16.57
N VAL A 9 9.95 9.37 16.83
CA VAL A 9 10.12 8.01 16.29
C VAL A 9 8.99 7.08 16.74
N CYS A 10 8.58 7.16 18.01
CA CYS A 10 7.45 6.40 18.54
C CYS A 10 6.15 6.72 17.78
N MET A 11 5.85 8.00 17.59
CA MET A 11 4.65 8.44 16.85
C MET A 11 4.66 7.97 15.39
N ILE A 12 5.81 8.00 14.71
CA ILE A 12 5.94 7.50 13.33
C ILE A 12 5.67 5.98 13.28
N THR A 13 6.19 5.24 14.26
CA THR A 13 6.00 3.79 14.33
C THR A 13 4.54 3.43 14.59
N GLU A 14 3.88 4.12 15.51
CA GLU A 14 2.44 3.95 15.79
C GLU A 14 1.56 4.27 14.57
N LEU A 15 1.92 5.30 13.80
CA LEU A 15 1.23 5.63 12.55
C LEU A 15 1.41 4.56 11.48
N ASP A 16 2.61 4.02 11.32
CA ASP A 16 2.87 2.91 10.41
C ASP A 16 2.10 1.64 10.84
N ASP A 17 1.98 1.38 12.15
CA ASP A 17 1.19 0.27 12.69
C ASP A 17 -0.29 0.42 12.39
N LEU A 18 -0.82 1.64 12.59
CA LEU A 18 -2.20 1.97 12.27
C LEU A 18 -2.49 1.84 10.77
N ALA A 19 -1.59 2.33 9.91
CA ALA A 19 -1.70 2.19 8.47
C ALA A 19 -1.75 0.70 8.09
N TYR A 20 -0.82 -0.10 8.59
CA TYR A 20 -0.78 -1.53 8.29
C TYR A 20 -2.05 -2.27 8.76
N ALA A 21 -2.50 -2.02 10.00
CA ALA A 21 -3.72 -2.63 10.53
C ALA A 21 -4.98 -2.24 9.74
N THR A 22 -5.00 -1.05 9.15
CA THR A 22 -6.12 -0.55 8.33
C THR A 22 -6.11 -1.16 6.93
N TYR A 23 -4.96 -1.15 6.24
CA TYR A 23 -4.88 -1.58 4.84
C TYR A 23 -4.82 -3.09 4.66
N LYS A 24 -4.25 -3.83 5.61
CA LYS A 24 -4.15 -5.29 5.53
C LYS A 24 -5.50 -5.97 5.24
N PRO A 25 -6.58 -5.76 6.03
CA PRO A 25 -7.85 -6.42 5.76
C PRO A 25 -8.47 -6.00 4.42
N ILE A 26 -8.25 -4.75 3.99
CA ILE A 26 -8.74 -4.24 2.68
C ILE A 26 -8.06 -4.98 1.53
N VAL A 27 -6.73 -5.13 1.61
CA VAL A 27 -5.94 -5.85 0.61
C VAL A 27 -6.30 -7.34 0.59
N GLU A 28 -6.51 -7.95 1.75
CA GLU A 28 -6.95 -9.34 1.85
C GLU A 28 -8.34 -9.54 1.23
N GLU A 29 -9.30 -8.63 1.48
CA GLU A 29 -10.64 -8.65 0.89
C GLU A 29 -10.60 -8.52 -0.63
N ILE A 30 -9.90 -7.50 -1.15
CA ILE A 30 -9.73 -7.26 -2.58
C ILE A 30 -9.02 -8.44 -3.26
N CYS A 31 -8.02 -9.04 -2.62
CA CYS A 31 -7.32 -10.19 -3.19
C CYS A 31 -8.13 -11.50 -3.14
N ALA A 32 -9.10 -11.62 -2.21
CA ALA A 32 -9.93 -12.81 -2.05
C ALA A 32 -11.04 -12.91 -3.10
N ARG A 33 -11.44 -11.79 -3.71
CA ARG A 33 -12.44 -11.74 -4.79
C ARG A 33 -11.83 -11.33 -6.13
N LYS A 34 -12.68 -11.25 -7.15
CA LYS A 34 -12.35 -10.61 -8.43
C LYS A 34 -12.94 -9.20 -8.42
N ALA A 35 -12.16 -8.24 -7.93
CA ALA A 35 -12.53 -6.83 -7.94
C ALA A 35 -12.49 -6.24 -9.35
N SER A 36 -13.22 -5.16 -9.57
CA SER A 36 -13.20 -4.39 -10.81
C SER A 36 -11.91 -3.58 -10.95
N GLU A 37 -11.56 -3.18 -12.17
CA GLU A 37 -10.36 -2.37 -12.45
C GLU A 37 -10.34 -1.09 -11.62
N SER A 38 -11.45 -0.37 -11.56
CA SER A 38 -11.60 0.87 -10.78
C SER A 38 -11.41 0.69 -9.28
N GLU A 39 -11.85 -0.45 -8.71
CA GLU A 39 -11.63 -0.73 -7.28
C GLU A 39 -10.16 -0.99 -6.98
N VAL A 40 -9.47 -1.67 -7.89
CA VAL A 40 -8.03 -1.98 -7.76
C VAL A 40 -7.20 -0.72 -7.96
N GLU A 41 -7.50 0.08 -8.98
CA GLU A 41 -6.85 1.36 -9.26
C GLU A 41 -6.99 2.29 -8.04
N TYR A 42 -8.22 2.47 -7.54
CA TYR A 42 -8.47 3.29 -6.36
C TYR A 42 -7.68 2.77 -5.14
N LEU A 43 -7.59 1.46 -4.92
CA LEU A 43 -6.77 0.94 -3.82
C LEU A 43 -5.28 1.24 -4.02
N LEU A 44 -4.75 0.99 -5.22
CA LEU A 44 -3.33 1.19 -5.52
C LEU A 44 -2.94 2.68 -5.41
N ASP A 45 -3.74 3.59 -5.98
CA ASP A 45 -3.54 5.05 -5.89
C ASP A 45 -3.34 5.52 -4.45
N TYR A 46 -4.20 5.05 -3.54
CA TYR A 46 -4.09 5.38 -2.11
C TYR A 46 -2.85 4.77 -1.47
N MET A 47 -2.48 3.55 -1.87
CA MET A 47 -1.35 2.83 -1.30
C MET A 47 0.01 3.37 -1.74
N VAL A 48 0.14 3.89 -2.96
CA VAL A 48 1.41 4.41 -3.50
C VAL A 48 2.02 5.46 -2.56
N GLY A 49 1.20 6.37 -2.00
CA GLY A 49 1.66 7.42 -1.10
C GLY A 49 2.05 6.99 0.31
N ILE A 50 1.74 5.74 0.70
CA ILE A 50 1.94 5.22 2.07
C ILE A 50 2.83 3.98 2.11
N CYS A 51 3.54 3.67 1.02
CA CYS A 51 4.54 2.60 0.96
C CYS A 51 5.85 3.00 1.68
N SER A 52 5.73 3.58 2.89
CA SER A 52 6.84 4.08 3.71
C SER A 52 7.63 2.98 4.42
N SER A 53 7.05 1.79 4.56
CA SER A 53 7.66 0.63 5.21
C SER A 53 7.59 -0.61 4.33
N ASP A 54 8.52 -1.55 4.52
CA ASP A 54 8.57 -2.81 3.76
C ASP A 54 7.25 -3.59 3.84
N ARG A 55 6.57 -3.54 4.99
CA ARG A 55 5.28 -4.22 5.18
C ARG A 55 4.15 -3.59 4.37
N MET A 56 4.13 -2.26 4.24
CA MET A 56 3.14 -1.55 3.42
C MET A 56 3.42 -1.81 1.94
N LEU A 57 4.69 -1.81 1.55
CA LEU A 57 5.12 -2.13 0.20
C LEU A 57 4.76 -3.58 -0.19
N GLU A 58 4.87 -4.55 0.72
CA GLU A 58 4.44 -5.92 0.43
C GLU A 58 2.92 -6.04 0.24
N LEU A 59 2.11 -5.25 0.97
CA LEU A 59 0.67 -5.17 0.71
C LEU A 59 0.39 -4.63 -0.70
N PHE A 60 1.07 -3.55 -1.11
CA PHE A 60 0.94 -2.98 -2.46
C PHE A 60 1.30 -4.03 -3.54
N LYS A 61 2.46 -4.68 -3.39
CA LYS A 61 2.90 -5.74 -4.31
C LYS A 61 1.93 -6.92 -4.35
N CYS A 62 1.26 -7.24 -3.25
CA CYS A 62 0.25 -8.31 -3.20
C CYS A 62 -0.90 -8.03 -4.18
N VAL A 63 -1.45 -6.81 -4.13
CA VAL A 63 -2.49 -6.35 -5.05
C VAL A 63 -1.98 -6.36 -6.49
N CYS A 64 -0.79 -5.80 -6.75
CA CYS A 64 -0.21 -5.81 -8.10
C CYS A 64 -0.06 -7.23 -8.65
N ARG A 65 0.52 -8.16 -7.90
CA ARG A 65 0.72 -9.56 -8.33
C ARG A 65 -0.61 -10.26 -8.62
N LYS A 66 -1.65 -9.96 -7.84
CA LYS A 66 -2.99 -10.52 -8.03
C LYS A 66 -3.64 -10.04 -9.33
N TYR A 67 -3.49 -8.75 -9.65
CA TYR A 67 -4.27 -8.11 -10.71
C TYR A 67 -3.49 -7.81 -11.99
N ILE A 68 -2.16 -7.97 -12.03
CA ILE A 68 -1.32 -7.68 -13.21
C ILE A 68 -1.78 -8.42 -14.49
N TYR A 69 -2.33 -9.63 -14.36
CA TYR A 69 -2.83 -10.39 -15.51
C TYR A 69 -4.26 -10.01 -15.93
N LEU A 70 -5.02 -9.34 -15.06
CA LEU A 70 -6.37 -8.87 -15.36
C LEU A 70 -6.34 -7.44 -15.91
N TYR A 71 -5.53 -6.57 -15.33
CA TYR A 71 -5.44 -5.14 -15.62
C TYR A 71 -3.98 -4.72 -15.83
N PRO A 72 -3.28 -5.27 -16.85
CA PRO A 72 -1.84 -5.08 -17.00
C PRO A 72 -1.43 -3.62 -17.19
N GLU A 73 -2.19 -2.83 -17.95
CA GLU A 73 -1.86 -1.43 -18.24
C GLU A 73 -1.95 -0.57 -16.97
N MET A 74 -3.10 -0.61 -16.28
CA MET A 74 -3.32 0.14 -15.04
C MET A 74 -2.33 -0.27 -13.94
N VAL A 75 -2.17 -1.57 -13.66
CA VAL A 75 -1.23 -2.02 -12.61
C VAL A 75 0.21 -1.65 -12.93
N THR A 76 0.60 -1.71 -14.21
CA THR A 76 1.94 -1.28 -14.64
C THR A 76 2.13 0.22 -14.45
N SER A 77 1.11 1.03 -14.76
CA SER A 77 1.10 2.48 -14.49
C SER A 77 1.37 2.75 -13.01
N GLU A 78 0.64 2.09 -12.11
CA GLU A 78 0.80 2.26 -10.65
C GLU A 78 2.20 1.87 -10.16
N ILE A 79 2.78 0.80 -10.72
CA ILE A 79 4.17 0.41 -10.41
C ILE A 79 5.16 1.49 -10.87
N TYR A 80 4.93 2.12 -12.03
CA TYR A 80 5.78 3.21 -12.52
C TYR A 80 5.62 4.48 -11.69
N THR A 81 4.39 4.80 -11.27
CA THR A 81 4.11 5.91 -10.35
C THR A 81 4.90 5.74 -9.06
N TYR A 82 4.82 4.57 -8.42
CA TYR A 82 5.60 4.25 -7.22
C TYR A 82 7.12 4.39 -7.44
N LYS A 83 7.65 3.92 -8.58
CA LYS A 83 9.08 4.03 -8.90
C LYS A 83 9.57 5.46 -9.18
N SER A 84 8.66 6.35 -9.54
CA SER A 84 8.99 7.73 -9.92
C SER A 84 8.96 8.69 -8.72
N MET A 85 8.43 8.23 -7.57
CA MET A 85 8.46 8.92 -6.28
C MET A 85 9.76 8.65 -5.55
#